data_AF-A0A2K6JUR9-F1
#
_entry.id   AF-A0A2K6JUR9-F1
#
_cell.length_a   1.000
_cell.length_b   1.000
_cell.length_c   1.000
_cell.angle_alpha   90.00
_cell.angle_beta   90.00
_cell.angle_gamma   90.00
#
_symmetry.space_group_name_H-M   'P 1'
#
loop_
_entity.id
_entity.type
_entity.pdbx_description
1 polymer ?
#
loop_
_entity_poly.entity_id
_entity_poly.type
_entity_poly.pdbx_seq_one_letter_code
_entity_poly.pdbx_strand_id
1 'polypeptide(L)'
;MACARPAEPPRRAPTPSALEGKGIISPRCHRPPSRACFHCSFLAGSSTVASRSQTPVPGSTPIWSPRKLCPTRFCAGPPGPLGGAGPAFQRESANLSRCTPQPRWLAINKEPGGVRREKELLPGLTLLHTPTSSRLSLFPGSHPCQVTRRAEAMVHQVLYRALVSTKWLAESIRTGKLGPGLRVLDASWYSPGTREARKEYLERHVPGASFFDIEECRDTASPYEMMLPSEAGFADYVGRLGISNHTHVVVYDGDHLGSFYAPRVWWMFRVFGHRTVSVLNGGFRNWLKEGHPVTSEPSRPEPAVFKATLDRSLLKNYEQVLENLESKRFQLVDSRSQGRFLGTEPEPDAVGLDSGHIRGSVNMPFMDFLTEDGFEKSPEELRALFQTKKVDLSQPLIATCRKGVTACHVALAAYLCGKPDVAVYDGSWSEWFRRAPPESRVSQGKSEKA
;
A
#
# COMPACT_ATOMS: atom_id res chain seq x y z
N MET A 1 15.32 -81.91 4.93
CA MET A 1 15.62 -81.84 6.38
C MET A 1 15.81 -80.35 6.67
N ALA A 2 14.91 -79.59 7.31
CA ALA A 2 14.16 -79.81 8.57
C ALA A 2 15.10 -79.73 9.80
N CYS A 3 14.83 -78.97 10.87
CA CYS A 3 13.64 -78.17 11.30
C CYS A 3 14.05 -76.69 11.58
N ALA A 4 13.20 -75.65 11.70
CA ALA A 4 11.74 -75.46 11.84
C ALA A 4 11.15 -75.29 13.27
N ARG A 5 11.16 -74.02 13.76
CA ARG A 5 10.16 -73.38 14.68
C ARG A 5 10.07 -73.90 16.14
N PRO A 6 9.33 -73.27 17.09
CA PRO A 6 8.28 -72.23 16.96
C PRO A 6 8.46 -70.94 17.81
N ALA A 7 7.39 -70.14 17.90
CA ALA A 7 7.23 -68.94 18.72
C ALA A 7 5.79 -68.88 19.27
N GLU A 8 5.55 -68.17 20.40
CA GLU A 8 4.21 -67.83 20.94
C GLU A 8 4.25 -66.54 21.81
N PRO A 9 3.10 -65.88 22.09
CA PRO A 9 3.07 -64.43 22.36
C PRO A 9 2.42 -64.02 23.72
N PRO A 10 1.50 -63.02 23.87
CA PRO A 10 1.73 -61.91 24.81
C PRO A 10 0.77 -61.86 26.03
N ARG A 11 1.04 -60.99 27.01
CA ARG A 11 0.11 -60.66 28.11
C ARG A 11 -0.07 -59.15 28.33
N ARG A 12 -1.16 -58.79 29.00
CA ARG A 12 -1.84 -57.47 28.95
C ARG A 12 -1.42 -56.51 30.08
N ALA A 13 -1.67 -55.22 29.87
CA ALA A 13 -1.59 -54.17 30.88
C ALA A 13 -2.81 -54.17 31.84
N PRO A 14 -2.67 -53.61 33.06
CA PRO A 14 -3.79 -53.25 33.94
C PRO A 14 -3.88 -51.75 34.27
N THR A 15 -5.10 -51.24 34.34
CA THR A 15 -5.50 -49.95 34.94
C THR A 15 -6.97 -50.04 35.40
N PRO A 16 -7.48 -49.15 36.27
CA PRO A 16 -6.85 -48.52 37.44
C PRO A 16 -7.69 -48.77 38.73
N SER A 17 -7.27 -48.26 39.89
CA SER A 17 -8.13 -48.13 41.07
C SER A 17 -7.77 -46.92 41.93
N ALA A 18 -8.75 -46.40 42.67
CA ALA A 18 -8.64 -45.23 43.56
C ALA A 18 -9.44 -45.47 44.86
N LEU A 19 -9.08 -44.75 45.92
CA LEU A 19 -9.81 -44.44 47.18
C LEU A 19 -8.89 -43.43 47.94
N GLU A 20 -9.32 -42.22 48.32
CA GLU A 20 -10.02 -41.84 49.58
C GLU A 20 -9.36 -42.38 50.88
N GLY A 21 -9.11 -41.61 51.95
CA GLY A 21 -9.44 -40.21 52.34
C GLY A 21 -8.76 -39.87 53.70
N LYS A 22 -9.15 -38.92 54.57
CA LYS A 22 -10.11 -37.77 54.61
C LYS A 22 -9.87 -36.98 55.94
N GLY A 23 -9.76 -35.64 55.94
CA GLY A 23 -9.59 -34.78 57.15
C GLY A 23 -8.67 -33.56 56.92
N ILE A 24 -9.09 -32.30 56.78
CA ILE A 24 -9.86 -31.35 57.63
C ILE A 24 -9.01 -30.66 58.73
N ILE A 25 -8.70 -29.36 58.54
CA ILE A 25 -8.81 -28.24 59.52
C ILE A 25 -8.46 -26.89 58.82
N SER A 26 -9.01 -25.79 59.32
CA SER A 26 -8.79 -24.38 58.92
C SER A 26 -9.18 -23.48 60.14
N PRO A 27 -9.05 -22.12 60.16
CA PRO A 27 -8.63 -21.17 59.11
C PRO A 27 -7.66 -20.05 59.60
N ARG A 28 -7.32 -19.10 58.72
CA ARG A 28 -7.44 -17.62 58.95
C ARG A 28 -7.06 -16.79 57.72
N CYS A 29 -7.58 -15.57 57.65
CA CYS A 29 -7.38 -14.62 56.54
C CYS A 29 -6.63 -13.36 56.99
N HIS A 30 -6.01 -12.62 56.06
CA HIS A 30 -5.62 -11.23 56.27
C HIS A 30 -6.11 -10.30 55.13
N ARG A 31 -6.44 -9.08 55.52
CA ARG A 31 -6.71 -7.84 54.76
C ARG A 31 -5.71 -6.78 55.26
N PRO A 32 -5.51 -5.57 54.66
CA PRO A 32 -6.52 -4.65 54.09
C PRO A 32 -5.99 -3.88 52.83
N PRO A 33 -6.41 -2.65 52.44
CA PRO A 33 -7.57 -1.82 52.82
C PRO A 33 -8.46 -1.39 51.61
N SER A 34 -9.35 -0.41 51.81
CA SER A 34 -10.43 -0.03 50.87
C SER A 34 -10.79 1.47 50.93
N ARG A 35 -11.40 2.00 49.84
CA ARG A 35 -12.33 3.17 49.70
C ARG A 35 -12.34 3.64 48.23
N ALA A 36 -13.39 4.27 47.67
CA ALA A 36 -14.76 4.54 48.13
C ALA A 36 -15.74 4.59 46.94
N CYS A 37 -17.05 4.59 47.22
CA CYS A 37 -18.13 4.80 46.24
C CYS A 37 -18.83 6.15 46.47
N PHE A 38 -19.55 6.67 45.48
CA PHE A 38 -20.64 7.65 45.69
C PHE A 38 -21.81 7.45 44.72
N HIS A 39 -22.97 8.02 45.06
CA HIS A 39 -24.31 7.78 44.52
C HIS A 39 -24.60 8.40 43.14
N CYS A 40 -25.52 7.78 42.38
CA CYS A 40 -26.89 8.30 42.25
C CYS A 40 -27.91 7.20 41.82
N SER A 41 -29.20 7.52 41.88
CA SER A 41 -30.34 6.57 41.77
C SER A 41 -31.42 7.07 40.80
N PHE A 42 -32.51 6.28 40.68
CA PHE A 42 -33.73 6.49 39.86
C PHE A 42 -33.60 6.13 38.36
N LEU A 43 -34.65 5.63 37.67
CA LEU A 43 -36.05 5.37 38.07
C LEU A 43 -36.48 3.96 37.58
N ALA A 44 -37.58 3.42 38.12
CA ALA A 44 -38.13 2.11 37.74
C ALA A 44 -39.39 2.23 36.86
N GLY A 45 -39.64 1.21 36.01
CA GLY A 45 -40.84 1.10 35.19
C GLY A 45 -41.10 -0.34 34.78
N SER A 46 -42.12 -0.98 35.36
CA SER A 46 -42.34 -2.43 35.25
C SER A 46 -43.35 -2.79 34.15
N SER A 47 -43.08 -3.83 33.36
CA SER A 47 -44.11 -4.57 32.60
C SER A 47 -43.68 -6.01 32.36
N THR A 48 -44.42 -6.95 32.93
CA THR A 48 -44.20 -8.40 32.79
C THR A 48 -45.28 -9.05 31.94
N VAL A 49 -44.89 -9.69 30.84
CA VAL A 49 -45.61 -10.82 30.23
C VAL A 49 -44.58 -11.86 29.82
N ALA A 50 -44.89 -13.14 29.98
CA ALA A 50 -43.98 -14.24 29.66
C ALA A 50 -44.65 -15.24 28.72
N SER A 51 -43.89 -15.76 27.74
CA SER A 51 -44.21 -17.06 27.13
C SER A 51 -42.99 -17.75 26.52
N ARG A 52 -43.02 -19.08 26.67
CA ARG A 52 -42.26 -20.12 25.96
C ARG A 52 -42.73 -20.21 24.50
N SER A 53 -42.08 -20.89 23.53
CA SER A 53 -40.73 -21.45 23.33
C SER A 53 -40.68 -22.17 21.96
N GLN A 54 -39.51 -22.70 21.56
CA GLN A 54 -39.27 -23.72 20.51
C GLN A 54 -39.15 -23.24 19.04
N THR A 55 -38.28 -23.96 18.32
CA THR A 55 -38.01 -23.92 16.87
C THR A 55 -38.79 -25.03 16.15
N PRO A 56 -38.86 -25.02 14.80
CA PRO A 56 -37.97 -25.93 14.05
C PRO A 56 -37.48 -25.43 12.67
N VAL A 57 -36.60 -26.22 12.05
CA VAL A 57 -36.05 -26.11 10.68
C VAL A 57 -36.20 -27.52 10.06
N PRO A 58 -36.79 -27.73 8.86
CA PRO A 58 -36.16 -27.50 7.55
C PRO A 58 -37.14 -26.92 6.48
N GLY A 59 -36.78 -26.66 5.20
CA GLY A 59 -35.46 -26.70 4.53
C GLY A 59 -35.49 -27.44 3.17
N SER A 60 -35.53 -26.71 2.04
CA SER A 60 -35.23 -27.20 0.68
C SER A 60 -35.13 -26.04 -0.33
N THR A 61 -34.38 -26.22 -1.42
CA THR A 61 -34.17 -25.22 -2.50
C THR A 61 -34.84 -25.65 -3.82
N PRO A 62 -35.39 -24.72 -4.62
CA PRO A 62 -35.76 -24.98 -6.01
C PRO A 62 -34.61 -24.64 -6.97
N ILE A 63 -34.24 -25.59 -7.83
CA ILE A 63 -33.30 -25.40 -8.94
C ILE A 63 -34.06 -24.83 -10.15
N TRP A 64 -33.50 -23.82 -10.83
CA TRP A 64 -33.99 -23.36 -12.14
C TRP A 64 -32.87 -23.34 -13.17
N SER A 65 -33.03 -24.13 -14.24
CA SER A 65 -32.17 -24.13 -15.42
C SER A 65 -32.89 -23.46 -16.60
N PRO A 66 -32.23 -22.63 -17.42
CA PRO A 66 -32.88 -21.87 -18.48
C PRO A 66 -33.19 -22.72 -19.71
N ARG A 67 -34.43 -22.63 -20.23
CA ARG A 67 -34.75 -23.08 -21.59
C ARG A 67 -34.51 -21.92 -22.59
N LYS A 68 -33.61 -22.14 -23.55
CA LYS A 68 -33.57 -21.36 -24.80
C LYS A 68 -34.60 -21.92 -25.78
N LEU A 69 -35.28 -21.05 -26.51
CA LEU A 69 -35.59 -21.23 -27.95
C LEU A 69 -35.94 -19.86 -28.57
N CYS A 70 -36.06 -19.81 -29.89
CA CYS A 70 -36.01 -18.61 -30.75
C CYS A 70 -37.12 -18.73 -31.84
N PRO A 71 -37.25 -17.87 -32.89
CA PRO A 71 -36.52 -16.63 -33.22
C PRO A 71 -37.37 -15.45 -33.81
N THR A 72 -36.65 -14.38 -34.21
CA THR A 72 -36.89 -13.49 -35.39
C THR A 72 -38.02 -12.43 -35.47
N ARG A 73 -37.57 -11.16 -35.52
CA ARG A 73 -37.84 -10.10 -36.53
C ARG A 73 -39.29 -9.73 -36.91
N PHE A 74 -39.60 -8.42 -36.84
CA PHE A 74 -39.54 -7.53 -38.02
C PHE A 74 -39.34 -6.05 -37.59
N CYS A 75 -38.97 -5.18 -38.54
CA CYS A 75 -38.79 -3.74 -38.32
C CYS A 75 -39.64 -2.94 -39.31
N ALA A 76 -40.26 -1.84 -38.86
CA ALA A 76 -40.82 -0.79 -39.72
C ALA A 76 -40.86 0.55 -38.98
N GLY A 77 -40.63 1.65 -39.71
CA GLY A 77 -40.77 3.03 -39.22
C GLY A 77 -42.15 3.65 -39.53
N PRO A 78 -42.36 4.93 -39.18
CA PRO A 78 -43.70 5.55 -39.12
C PRO A 78 -44.07 6.40 -40.35
N PRO A 79 -45.35 6.81 -40.45
CA PRO A 79 -45.75 8.10 -41.00
C PRO A 79 -46.40 9.01 -39.93
N GLY A 80 -46.49 10.31 -40.23
CA GLY A 80 -47.11 11.34 -39.38
C GLY A 80 -48.51 11.79 -39.84
N PRO A 81 -48.82 13.11 -39.84
CA PRO A 81 -49.64 13.63 -38.74
C PRO A 81 -50.85 14.50 -39.14
N LEU A 82 -51.81 14.61 -38.22
CA LEU A 82 -52.91 15.60 -38.16
C LEU A 82 -53.17 15.89 -36.65
N GLY A 83 -53.60 17.06 -36.17
CA GLY A 83 -53.86 18.34 -36.82
C GLY A 83 -55.07 19.07 -36.18
N GLY A 84 -54.88 20.11 -35.35
CA GLY A 84 -56.01 20.84 -34.74
C GLY A 84 -55.67 21.99 -33.76
N ALA A 85 -55.98 23.22 -34.20
CA ALA A 85 -56.32 24.47 -33.47
C ALA A 85 -55.69 24.89 -32.11
N GLY A 86 -55.41 26.20 -31.99
CA GLY A 86 -55.11 26.91 -30.72
C GLY A 86 -56.35 27.66 -30.15
N PRO A 87 -56.26 28.88 -29.56
CA PRO A 87 -55.25 29.92 -29.84
C PRO A 87 -54.60 30.67 -28.65
N ALA A 88 -53.38 31.17 -28.91
CA ALA A 88 -52.80 32.49 -28.61
C ALA A 88 -52.90 33.19 -27.22
N PHE A 89 -51.73 33.67 -26.75
CA PHE A 89 -51.57 35.08 -26.32
C PHE A 89 -50.15 35.59 -26.65
N GLN A 90 -49.96 36.91 -26.74
CA GLN A 90 -48.74 37.56 -27.28
C GLN A 90 -47.74 38.03 -26.21
N ARG A 91 -46.45 38.10 -26.56
CA ARG A 91 -45.64 39.35 -26.50
C ARG A 91 -44.30 39.23 -27.26
N GLU A 92 -43.67 40.39 -27.48
CA GLU A 92 -42.68 40.62 -28.53
C GLU A 92 -41.20 40.62 -28.09
N SER A 93 -40.34 40.76 -29.09
CA SER A 93 -38.88 40.55 -29.10
C SER A 93 -38.03 41.75 -28.65
N ALA A 94 -36.71 41.61 -28.85
CA ALA A 94 -35.63 42.60 -28.73
C ALA A 94 -34.95 42.68 -27.33
N ASN A 95 -33.66 43.03 -27.22
CA ASN A 95 -32.80 43.66 -28.23
C ASN A 95 -31.28 43.38 -28.08
N LEU A 96 -30.57 43.60 -29.20
CA LEU A 96 -29.15 43.99 -29.35
C LEU A 96 -27.99 43.05 -28.94
N SER A 97 -26.94 43.13 -29.78
CA SER A 97 -25.60 42.58 -29.60
C SER A 97 -24.55 43.69 -29.41
N ARG A 98 -23.39 43.37 -28.84
CA ARG A 98 -22.14 44.16 -28.95
C ARG A 98 -20.90 43.35 -28.55
N CYS A 99 -19.71 43.83 -28.92
CA CYS A 99 -18.45 43.11 -28.81
C CYS A 99 -17.56 43.55 -27.63
N THR A 100 -16.57 42.68 -27.34
CA THR A 100 -15.22 42.82 -26.72
C THR A 100 -14.67 44.23 -26.38
N PRO A 101 -13.73 44.38 -25.40
CA PRO A 101 -12.58 43.47 -25.18
C PRO A 101 -12.13 43.17 -23.72
N GLN A 102 -11.08 42.34 -23.61
CA GLN A 102 -10.38 41.95 -22.38
C GLN A 102 -9.38 43.03 -21.89
N PRO A 103 -9.06 43.06 -20.58
CA PRO A 103 -7.84 43.69 -20.08
C PRO A 103 -6.64 42.72 -20.13
N ARG A 104 -5.48 43.21 -20.61
CA ARG A 104 -4.17 42.56 -20.40
C ARG A 104 -3.64 42.88 -19.00
N TRP A 105 -3.01 41.91 -18.34
CA TRP A 105 -2.09 42.19 -17.24
C TRP A 105 -0.71 42.56 -17.81
N LEU A 106 -0.13 43.64 -17.29
CA LEU A 106 1.21 44.12 -17.63
C LEU A 106 1.93 44.50 -16.34
N ALA A 107 3.11 43.92 -16.11
CA ALA A 107 3.88 44.16 -14.89
C ALA A 107 4.54 45.54 -14.93
N ILE A 108 4.51 46.26 -13.80
CA ILE A 108 5.19 47.54 -13.62
C ILE A 108 6.25 47.36 -12.52
N ASN A 109 7.50 47.16 -12.92
CA ASN A 109 8.64 47.31 -12.01
C ASN A 109 8.93 48.81 -11.84
N LYS A 110 9.25 49.24 -10.61
CA LYS A 110 9.49 50.64 -10.27
C LYS A 110 10.61 50.78 -9.24
N GLU A 111 11.84 51.01 -9.73
CA GLU A 111 12.98 51.42 -8.89
C GLU A 111 13.02 52.95 -8.69
N PRO A 112 13.64 53.43 -7.60
CA PRO A 112 14.08 54.82 -7.50
C PRO A 112 15.50 55.00 -6.91
N GLY A 113 16.49 55.28 -7.77
CA GLY A 113 17.75 56.00 -7.45
C GLY A 113 18.84 55.26 -6.63
N GLY A 114 20.15 55.60 -6.72
CA GLY A 114 20.84 56.46 -7.71
C GLY A 114 21.78 57.55 -7.14
N VAL A 115 23.08 57.25 -6.99
CA VAL A 115 24.20 58.21 -6.75
C VAL A 115 25.47 57.57 -7.39
N ARG A 116 26.09 58.16 -8.43
CA ARG A 116 27.36 58.95 -8.47
C ARG A 116 28.52 58.37 -7.61
N ARG A 117 29.81 58.38 -8.02
CA ARG A 117 30.59 59.06 -9.10
C ARG A 117 31.50 58.03 -9.84
N GLU A 118 32.61 58.27 -10.57
CA GLU A 118 33.35 59.47 -11.02
C GLU A 118 34.03 59.27 -12.42
N LYS A 119 35.25 58.70 -12.49
CA LYS A 119 36.23 58.67 -13.61
C LYS A 119 37.18 57.44 -13.43
N GLU A 120 38.09 57.00 -14.32
CA GLU A 120 39.01 57.69 -15.25
C GLU A 120 39.25 57.01 -16.63
N LEU A 121 40.13 57.65 -17.42
CA LEU A 121 40.47 57.53 -18.86
C LEU A 121 41.22 56.21 -19.20
N LEU A 122 41.00 55.54 -20.36
CA LEU A 122 41.47 55.83 -21.74
C LEU A 122 43.01 56.00 -21.91
N PRO A 123 43.64 55.70 -23.08
CA PRO A 123 43.12 55.09 -24.34
C PRO A 123 44.04 54.04 -25.06
N GLY A 124 43.49 53.39 -26.11
CA GLY A 124 44.21 53.10 -27.36
C GLY A 124 44.76 51.67 -27.61
N LEU A 125 45.01 51.26 -28.87
CA LEU A 125 44.64 51.89 -30.16
C LEU A 125 44.61 50.85 -31.33
N THR A 126 43.63 51.00 -32.23
CA THR A 126 43.48 50.56 -33.64
C THR A 126 43.88 49.14 -34.13
N LEU A 127 43.00 48.56 -34.96
CA LEU A 127 43.19 47.41 -35.85
C LEU A 127 44.28 47.62 -36.92
N LEU A 128 44.60 46.59 -37.74
CA LEU A 128 44.26 46.57 -39.18
C LEU A 128 44.67 45.26 -39.92
N HIS A 129 43.70 44.68 -40.64
CA HIS A 129 43.76 44.06 -41.99
C HIS A 129 44.65 42.83 -42.34
N THR A 130 44.03 41.63 -42.50
CA THR A 130 43.69 40.94 -43.79
C THR A 130 44.71 39.81 -44.21
N PRO A 131 44.66 39.11 -45.38
CA PRO A 131 44.32 37.67 -45.36
C PRO A 131 45.18 36.72 -46.25
N THR A 132 45.13 35.38 -46.07
CA THR A 132 45.28 34.43 -47.20
C THR A 132 44.77 33.00 -46.98
N SER A 133 44.04 32.55 -48.01
CA SER A 133 43.64 31.20 -48.47
C SER A 133 44.55 29.95 -48.25
N SER A 134 43.89 28.77 -48.35
CA SER A 134 44.39 27.44 -48.78
C SER A 134 45.33 26.64 -47.83
N ARG A 135 45.04 25.37 -47.51
CA ARG A 135 44.75 24.22 -48.41
C ARG A 135 43.91 23.12 -47.74
N LEU A 136 43.35 22.21 -48.56
CA LEU A 136 42.87 20.89 -48.11
C LEU A 136 44.03 19.89 -47.96
N SER A 137 43.93 19.00 -46.97
CA SER A 137 44.54 17.67 -46.98
C SER A 137 43.65 16.69 -46.22
N LEU A 138 43.08 15.71 -46.93
CA LEU A 138 42.30 14.62 -46.35
C LEU A 138 43.23 13.47 -45.92
N PHE A 139 43.13 13.05 -44.67
CA PHE A 139 43.55 11.71 -44.22
C PHE A 139 42.50 11.15 -43.25
N PRO A 140 42.14 9.85 -43.33
CA PRO A 140 41.02 9.29 -42.57
C PRO A 140 41.45 8.61 -41.27
N GLY A 141 40.47 8.37 -40.39
CA GLY A 141 40.51 7.22 -39.47
C GLY A 141 41.08 7.45 -38.08
N SER A 142 40.33 8.17 -37.22
CA SER A 142 40.41 7.96 -35.77
C SER A 142 39.00 7.90 -35.17
N HIS A 143 38.71 6.85 -34.41
CA HIS A 143 37.38 6.66 -33.81
C HIS A 143 37.17 7.66 -32.66
N PRO A 144 36.03 8.38 -32.59
CA PRO A 144 35.68 9.17 -31.42
C PRO A 144 35.52 8.27 -30.20
N CYS A 145 36.40 8.46 -29.20
CA CYS A 145 36.41 7.69 -27.97
C CYS A 145 35.11 7.88 -27.16
N GLN A 146 34.76 6.89 -26.33
CA GLN A 146 33.49 6.66 -25.64
C GLN A 146 33.14 7.68 -24.51
N VAL A 147 33.51 8.95 -24.66
CA VAL A 147 33.44 9.97 -23.58
C VAL A 147 32.04 10.60 -23.44
N THR A 148 31.16 10.49 -24.44
CA THR A 148 29.82 11.09 -24.43
C THR A 148 28.78 10.34 -23.59
N ARG A 149 29.04 9.09 -23.17
CA ARG A 149 28.08 8.26 -22.40
C ARG A 149 27.99 8.55 -20.90
N ARG A 150 28.58 9.66 -20.42
CA ARG A 150 28.49 10.10 -19.00
C ARG A 150 27.55 11.28 -18.76
N ALA A 151 26.76 11.67 -19.77
CA ALA A 151 25.74 12.72 -19.68
C ALA A 151 24.30 12.19 -19.89
N GLU A 152 24.09 10.87 -19.89
CA GLU A 152 22.75 10.27 -20.01
C GLU A 152 21.96 10.44 -18.69
N ALA A 153 21.20 11.53 -18.62
CA ALA A 153 20.03 11.71 -17.77
C ALA A 153 20.20 11.66 -16.24
N MET A 154 20.87 12.67 -15.67
CA MET A 154 20.42 13.24 -14.37
C MET A 154 19.10 14.01 -14.53
N VAL A 155 18.08 13.34 -15.09
CA VAL A 155 16.70 13.81 -14.99
C VAL A 155 16.30 13.68 -13.53
N HIS A 156 16.11 14.81 -12.85
CA HIS A 156 15.31 14.83 -11.62
C HIS A 156 13.92 14.31 -12.00
N GLN A 157 13.67 13.01 -11.76
CA GLN A 157 12.33 12.47 -11.94
C GLN A 157 11.42 13.16 -10.94
N VAL A 158 10.49 13.98 -11.43
CA VAL A 158 9.50 14.65 -10.60
C VAL A 158 8.68 13.56 -9.91
N LEU A 159 8.95 13.39 -8.62
CA LEU A 159 8.29 12.39 -7.80
C LEU A 159 6.81 12.77 -7.65
N TYR A 160 5.93 11.80 -7.85
CA TYR A 160 4.51 12.00 -7.54
C TYR A 160 4.34 11.99 -6.02
N ARG A 161 3.40 12.78 -5.49
CA ARG A 161 3.13 12.84 -4.06
C ARG A 161 2.79 11.44 -3.50
N ALA A 162 3.69 10.87 -2.71
CA ALA A 162 3.46 9.55 -2.09
C ALA A 162 2.48 9.62 -0.90
N LEU A 163 2.26 10.81 -0.32
CA LEU A 163 1.31 11.03 0.76
C LEU A 163 0.22 12.06 0.37
N VAL A 164 -0.98 11.88 0.93
CA VAL A 164 -2.02 12.91 1.01
C VAL A 164 -2.57 12.97 2.44
N SER A 165 -3.06 14.13 2.89
CA SER A 165 -3.66 14.27 4.22
C SER A 165 -5.15 13.92 4.22
N THR A 166 -5.64 13.49 5.39
CA THR A 166 -7.06 13.45 5.80
C THR A 166 -7.84 14.66 5.29
N LYS A 167 -7.40 15.87 5.65
CA LYS A 167 -8.00 17.15 5.20
C LYS A 167 -8.07 17.29 3.67
N TRP A 168 -7.01 16.93 2.93
CA TRP A 168 -7.00 17.03 1.46
C TRP A 168 -8.01 16.06 0.84
N LEU A 169 -8.11 14.85 1.38
CA LEU A 169 -9.06 13.85 0.90
C LEU A 169 -10.50 14.27 1.22
N ALA A 170 -10.79 14.67 2.46
CA ALA A 170 -12.12 15.15 2.87
C ALA A 170 -12.59 16.36 2.05
N GLU A 171 -11.69 17.29 1.73
CA GLU A 171 -11.98 18.40 0.81
C GLU A 171 -12.24 17.93 -0.63
N SER A 172 -11.53 16.89 -1.10
CA SER A 172 -11.74 16.31 -2.43
C SER A 172 -13.08 15.56 -2.53
N ILE A 173 -13.54 14.91 -1.44
CA ILE A 173 -14.89 14.34 -1.35
C ILE A 173 -15.93 15.46 -1.34
N ARG A 174 -15.78 16.47 -0.47
CA ARG A 174 -16.69 17.63 -0.35
C ARG A 174 -16.82 18.43 -1.65
N THR A 175 -15.79 18.43 -2.49
CA THR A 175 -15.78 19.10 -3.81
C THR A 175 -16.11 18.16 -4.97
N GLY A 176 -16.64 16.96 -4.70
CA GLY A 176 -17.18 16.05 -5.72
C GLY A 176 -16.13 15.44 -6.67
N LYS A 177 -14.86 15.35 -6.27
CA LYS A 177 -13.76 14.91 -7.14
C LYS A 177 -13.64 13.38 -7.28
N LEU A 178 -14.34 12.61 -6.45
CA LEU A 178 -14.34 11.14 -6.53
C LEU A 178 -14.94 10.66 -7.85
N GLY A 179 -14.34 9.65 -8.46
CA GLY A 179 -14.76 9.10 -9.74
C GLY A 179 -13.58 8.56 -10.55
N PRO A 180 -13.66 8.53 -11.90
CA PRO A 180 -12.58 8.02 -12.75
C PRO A 180 -11.24 8.73 -12.55
N GLY A 181 -11.23 10.00 -12.13
CA GLY A 181 -10.00 10.77 -11.87
C GLY A 181 -9.40 10.58 -10.47
N LEU A 182 -10.19 10.15 -9.48
CA LEU A 182 -9.75 9.94 -8.10
C LEU A 182 -10.52 8.77 -7.47
N ARG A 183 -9.80 7.70 -7.16
CA ARG A 183 -10.33 6.52 -6.46
C ARG A 183 -9.66 6.38 -5.10
N VAL A 184 -10.44 5.93 -4.11
CA VAL A 184 -9.96 5.66 -2.75
C VAL A 184 -10.07 4.16 -2.50
N LEU A 185 -9.05 3.57 -1.88
CA LEU A 185 -8.98 2.15 -1.55
C LEU A 185 -8.76 1.93 -0.07
N ASP A 186 -9.55 1.05 0.51
CA ASP A 186 -9.30 0.45 1.82
C ASP A 186 -8.53 -0.86 1.61
N ALA A 187 -7.27 -0.89 2.01
CA ALA A 187 -6.37 -2.04 1.84
C ALA A 187 -6.19 -2.85 3.13
N SER A 188 -7.13 -2.75 4.08
CA SER A 188 -7.02 -3.40 5.40
C SER A 188 -6.92 -4.93 5.29
N TRP A 189 -5.95 -5.52 6.00
CA TRP A 189 -5.84 -6.96 6.26
C TRP A 189 -5.27 -7.16 7.66
N TYR A 190 -5.76 -8.16 8.39
CA TYR A 190 -5.32 -8.49 9.74
C TYR A 190 -5.15 -10.01 9.91
N SER A 191 -4.33 -10.43 10.86
CA SER A 191 -4.07 -11.86 11.09
C SER A 191 -5.35 -12.63 11.45
N PRO A 192 -5.49 -13.90 11.02
CA PRO A 192 -6.67 -14.72 11.31
C PRO A 192 -7.04 -14.72 12.79
N GLY A 193 -8.33 -14.52 13.09
CA GLY A 193 -8.84 -14.49 14.47
C GLY A 193 -8.64 -13.17 15.22
N THR A 194 -8.09 -12.11 14.59
CA THR A 194 -7.92 -10.79 15.25
C THR A 194 -9.02 -9.79 14.90
N ARG A 195 -9.18 -9.42 13.62
CA ARG A 195 -10.11 -8.41 13.10
C ARG A 195 -10.63 -8.80 11.71
N GLU A 196 -11.87 -8.46 11.40
CA GLU A 196 -12.55 -8.84 10.15
C GLU A 196 -12.52 -7.69 9.13
N ALA A 197 -11.37 -7.42 8.51
CA ALA A 197 -11.14 -6.22 7.69
C ALA A 197 -12.25 -5.89 6.66
N ARG A 198 -12.69 -6.88 5.87
CA ARG A 198 -13.74 -6.71 4.86
C ARG A 198 -15.11 -6.35 5.47
N LYS A 199 -15.38 -6.78 6.70
CA LYS A 199 -16.60 -6.46 7.45
C LYS A 199 -16.51 -5.08 8.09
N GLU A 200 -15.37 -4.73 8.68
CA GLU A 200 -15.12 -3.37 9.20
C GLU A 200 -15.31 -2.31 8.11
N TYR A 201 -14.80 -2.55 6.90
CA TYR A 201 -15.05 -1.71 5.71
C TYR A 201 -16.55 -1.58 5.39
N LEU A 202 -17.30 -2.69 5.37
CA LEU A 202 -18.75 -2.66 5.08
C LEU A 202 -19.55 -1.92 6.15
N GLU A 203 -19.10 -1.97 7.41
CA GLU A 203 -19.70 -1.21 8.51
C GLU A 203 -19.34 0.29 8.43
N ARG A 204 -18.08 0.64 8.17
CA ARG A 204 -17.58 2.02 8.06
C ARG A 204 -16.36 2.12 7.14
N HIS A 205 -16.49 2.83 6.03
CA HIS A 205 -15.38 3.22 5.16
C HIS A 205 -15.46 4.71 4.77
N VAL A 206 -14.39 5.23 4.16
CA VAL A 206 -14.35 6.56 3.55
C VAL A 206 -15.37 6.61 2.40
N PRO A 207 -16.27 7.63 2.30
CA PRO A 207 -17.31 7.65 1.28
C PRO A 207 -16.77 7.49 -0.14
N GLY A 208 -17.34 6.55 -0.90
CA GLY A 208 -16.92 6.24 -2.27
C GLY A 208 -15.59 5.48 -2.40
N ALA A 209 -14.96 5.07 -1.29
CA ALA A 209 -13.83 4.14 -1.32
C ALA A 209 -14.29 2.72 -1.65
N SER A 210 -13.40 1.93 -2.25
CA SER A 210 -13.62 0.49 -2.50
C SER A 210 -12.66 -0.36 -1.68
N PHE A 211 -13.07 -1.55 -1.27
CA PHE A 211 -12.17 -2.50 -0.60
C PHE A 211 -11.18 -3.10 -1.61
N PHE A 212 -9.90 -3.10 -1.27
CA PHE A 212 -8.83 -3.80 -1.99
C PHE A 212 -8.46 -5.04 -1.19
N ASP A 213 -8.92 -6.20 -1.66
CA ASP A 213 -8.64 -7.48 -1.04
C ASP A 213 -7.30 -8.04 -1.54
N ILE A 214 -6.30 -8.03 -0.65
CA ILE A 214 -4.95 -8.54 -0.92
C ILE A 214 -4.90 -10.08 -1.00
N GLU A 215 -5.92 -10.81 -0.54
CA GLU A 215 -6.03 -12.26 -0.75
C GLU A 215 -6.59 -12.62 -2.13
N GLU A 216 -7.40 -11.76 -2.75
CA GLU A 216 -7.75 -11.87 -4.17
C GLU A 216 -6.63 -11.33 -5.09
N CYS A 217 -6.02 -10.20 -4.75
CA CYS A 217 -5.07 -9.49 -5.62
C CYS A 217 -3.61 -9.94 -5.43
N ARG A 218 -3.39 -11.25 -5.47
CA ARG A 218 -2.07 -11.90 -5.33
C ARG A 218 -1.94 -13.13 -6.22
N ASP A 219 -0.72 -13.66 -6.35
CA ASP A 219 -0.57 -15.04 -6.83
C ASP A 219 -1.14 -16.01 -5.78
N THR A 220 -2.07 -16.85 -6.22
CA THR A 220 -2.75 -17.88 -5.43
C THR A 220 -2.23 -19.30 -5.70
N ALA A 221 -1.40 -19.48 -6.74
CA ALA A 221 -0.69 -20.72 -7.03
C ALA A 221 0.69 -20.79 -6.34
N SER A 222 1.27 -19.65 -5.95
CA SER A 222 2.53 -19.61 -5.20
C SER A 222 2.42 -20.26 -3.81
N PRO A 223 3.42 -21.04 -3.37
CA PRO A 223 3.53 -21.53 -1.99
C PRO A 223 4.03 -20.45 -1.00
N TYR A 224 4.26 -19.21 -1.47
CA TYR A 224 4.74 -18.09 -0.67
C TYR A 224 3.64 -17.03 -0.48
N GLU A 225 3.71 -16.29 0.61
CA GLU A 225 2.63 -15.42 1.06
C GLU A 225 2.62 -14.07 0.35
N MET A 226 1.43 -13.58 -0.03
CA MET A 226 1.19 -12.22 -0.54
C MET A 226 1.95 -11.83 -1.83
N MET A 227 2.50 -12.81 -2.55
CA MET A 227 3.25 -12.60 -3.80
C MET A 227 2.45 -11.81 -4.84
N LEU A 228 3.14 -10.99 -5.64
CA LEU A 228 2.52 -10.24 -6.73
C LEU A 228 1.70 -11.14 -7.68
N PRO A 229 0.49 -10.71 -8.10
CA PRO A 229 -0.25 -11.39 -9.16
C PRO A 229 0.43 -11.18 -10.53
N SER A 230 -0.08 -11.80 -11.58
CA SER A 230 0.33 -11.48 -12.96
C SER A 230 -0.10 -10.06 -13.36
N GLU A 231 0.53 -9.50 -14.40
CA GLU A 231 0.16 -8.18 -14.95
C GLU A 231 -1.34 -8.12 -15.32
N ALA A 232 -1.84 -9.18 -15.97
CA ALA A 232 -3.26 -9.30 -16.31
C ALA A 232 -4.13 -9.39 -15.05
N GLY A 233 -3.75 -10.23 -14.07
CA GLY A 233 -4.48 -10.38 -12.81
C GLY A 233 -4.61 -9.06 -12.04
N PHE A 234 -3.54 -8.26 -11.97
CA PHE A 234 -3.60 -6.94 -11.37
C PHE A 234 -4.48 -5.97 -12.17
N ALA A 235 -4.33 -5.94 -13.50
CA ALA A 235 -5.06 -5.03 -14.37
C ALA A 235 -6.57 -5.28 -14.34
N ASP A 236 -6.99 -6.55 -14.42
CA ASP A 236 -8.39 -6.96 -14.30
C ASP A 236 -8.92 -6.65 -12.89
N TYR A 237 -8.12 -6.90 -11.85
CA TYR A 237 -8.52 -6.62 -10.47
C TYR A 237 -8.82 -5.13 -10.25
N VAL A 238 -7.86 -4.24 -10.55
CA VAL A 238 -8.04 -2.79 -10.32
C VAL A 238 -9.00 -2.15 -11.33
N GLY A 239 -9.10 -2.71 -12.53
CA GLY A 239 -10.10 -2.31 -13.53
C GLY A 239 -11.54 -2.49 -13.04
N ARG A 240 -11.84 -3.59 -12.34
CA ARG A 240 -13.15 -3.82 -11.66
C ARG A 240 -13.42 -2.80 -10.55
N LEU A 241 -12.40 -2.20 -9.94
CA LEU A 241 -12.54 -1.11 -8.97
C LEU A 241 -12.66 0.28 -9.65
N GLY A 242 -12.79 0.31 -10.98
CA GLY A 242 -12.94 1.52 -11.77
C GLY A 242 -11.69 2.40 -11.78
N ILE A 243 -10.50 1.79 -11.72
CA ILE A 243 -9.19 2.45 -11.78
C ILE A 243 -8.63 2.32 -13.20
N SER A 244 -8.18 3.45 -13.76
CA SER A 244 -7.51 3.54 -15.06
C SER A 244 -6.07 3.99 -14.91
N ASN A 245 -5.30 3.94 -15.99
CA ASN A 245 -3.93 4.47 -16.02
C ASN A 245 -3.82 5.99 -15.78
N HIS A 246 -4.94 6.72 -15.78
CA HIS A 246 -5.03 8.18 -15.53
C HIS A 246 -5.60 8.54 -14.16
N THR A 247 -6.06 7.56 -13.39
CA THR A 247 -6.69 7.75 -12.08
C THR A 247 -5.65 8.08 -11.02
N HIS A 248 -5.90 9.09 -10.17
CA HIS A 248 -5.16 9.18 -8.90
C HIS A 248 -5.74 8.17 -7.92
N VAL A 249 -4.94 7.21 -7.47
CA VAL A 249 -5.31 6.25 -6.43
C VAL A 249 -4.83 6.74 -5.07
N VAL A 250 -5.72 6.77 -4.08
CA VAL A 250 -5.39 7.01 -2.67
C VAL A 250 -5.70 5.75 -1.87
N VAL A 251 -4.71 5.22 -1.15
CA VAL A 251 -4.85 4.01 -0.35
C VAL A 251 -4.78 4.34 1.13
N TYR A 252 -5.62 3.73 1.95
CA TYR A 252 -5.52 3.73 3.41
C TYR A 252 -5.70 2.31 3.96
N ASP A 253 -5.41 2.13 5.24
CA ASP A 253 -5.86 0.96 6.00
C ASP A 253 -6.35 1.40 7.40
N GLY A 254 -7.03 0.50 8.09
CA GLY A 254 -7.59 0.70 9.42
C GLY A 254 -6.71 0.22 10.57
N ASP A 255 -5.39 0.11 10.38
CA ASP A 255 -4.52 -0.34 11.45
C ASP A 255 -4.45 0.66 12.62
N HIS A 256 -4.25 0.13 13.83
CA HIS A 256 -4.12 0.89 15.07
C HIS A 256 -2.94 1.87 15.08
N LEU A 257 -1.90 1.64 14.27
CA LEU A 257 -0.78 2.56 14.08
C LEU A 257 -1.06 3.61 13.01
N GLY A 258 -2.08 3.44 12.17
CA GLY A 258 -2.41 4.32 11.05
C GLY A 258 -1.81 3.91 9.69
N SER A 259 -0.91 2.93 9.63
CA SER A 259 -0.46 2.34 8.35
C SER A 259 0.22 0.97 8.48
N PHE A 260 -0.30 -0.05 7.80
CA PHE A 260 0.31 -1.39 7.71
C PHE A 260 0.28 -1.99 6.29
N TYR A 261 -0.85 -1.95 5.59
CA TYR A 261 -1.02 -2.56 4.25
C TYR A 261 -1.14 -1.53 3.12
N ALA A 262 -1.51 -0.27 3.40
CA ALA A 262 -1.57 0.78 2.39
C ALA A 262 -0.25 1.00 1.63
N PRO A 263 0.95 0.95 2.27
CA PRO A 263 2.22 1.06 1.55
C PRO A 263 2.48 -0.13 0.62
N ARG A 264 1.99 -1.33 0.95
CA ARG A 264 2.08 -2.51 0.05
C ARG A 264 1.32 -2.27 -1.24
N VAL A 265 0.07 -1.83 -1.14
CA VAL A 265 -0.76 -1.57 -2.33
C VAL A 265 -0.26 -0.34 -3.11
N TRP A 266 0.25 0.70 -2.44
CA TRP A 266 0.99 1.80 -3.09
C TRP A 266 2.17 1.30 -3.92
N TRP A 267 3.00 0.40 -3.36
CA TRP A 267 4.10 -0.20 -4.12
C TRP A 267 3.60 -1.12 -5.24
N MET A 268 2.50 -1.86 -5.06
CA MET A 268 1.90 -2.69 -6.13
C MET A 268 1.48 -1.85 -7.35
N PHE A 269 0.83 -0.70 -7.15
CA PHE A 269 0.54 0.20 -8.26
C PHE A 269 1.84 0.68 -8.95
N ARG A 270 2.87 1.04 -8.18
CA ARG A 270 4.16 1.50 -8.72
C ARG A 270 4.93 0.42 -9.49
N VAL A 271 5.00 -0.81 -8.98
CA VAL A 271 5.70 -1.93 -9.63
C VAL A 271 4.97 -2.40 -10.89
N PHE A 272 3.66 -2.15 -11.02
CA PHE A 272 2.92 -2.30 -12.28
C PHE A 272 2.89 -1.03 -13.15
N GLY A 273 3.78 -0.07 -12.90
CA GLY A 273 4.05 1.11 -13.74
C GLY A 273 3.19 2.34 -13.45
N HIS A 274 2.22 2.26 -12.54
CA HIS A 274 1.28 3.33 -12.25
C HIS A 274 1.82 4.29 -11.17
N ARG A 275 2.18 5.51 -11.59
CA ARG A 275 2.87 6.50 -10.75
C ARG A 275 1.93 7.38 -9.92
N THR A 276 0.67 7.55 -10.33
CA THR A 276 -0.30 8.44 -9.68
C THR A 276 -1.00 7.74 -8.51
N VAL A 277 -0.21 7.36 -7.50
CA VAL A 277 -0.70 6.67 -6.28
C VAL A 277 -0.12 7.30 -5.02
N SER A 278 -0.95 7.41 -3.97
CA SER A 278 -0.58 7.97 -2.66
C SER A 278 -1.16 7.13 -1.51
N VAL A 279 -0.51 7.17 -0.35
CA VAL A 279 -1.05 6.70 0.93
C VAL A 279 -1.73 7.87 1.67
N LEU A 280 -2.81 7.60 2.38
CA LEU A 280 -3.46 8.54 3.29
C LEU A 280 -2.65 8.63 4.59
N ASN A 281 -1.97 9.76 4.81
CA ASN A 281 -1.16 9.95 6.02
C ASN A 281 -2.07 10.02 7.25
N GLY A 282 -1.84 9.15 8.24
CA GLY A 282 -2.71 8.94 9.40
C GLY A 282 -3.78 7.85 9.24
N GLY A 283 -3.95 7.28 8.03
CA GLY A 283 -4.85 6.16 7.76
C GLY A 283 -6.32 6.41 8.13
N PHE A 284 -7.08 5.33 8.33
CA PHE A 284 -8.46 5.43 8.83
C PHE A 284 -8.51 5.83 10.31
N ARG A 285 -7.46 5.49 11.08
CA ARG A 285 -7.26 5.90 12.48
C ARG A 285 -7.49 7.41 12.64
N ASN A 286 -6.80 8.22 11.85
CA ASN A 286 -6.86 9.67 11.99
C ASN A 286 -8.02 10.29 11.19
N TRP A 287 -8.49 9.62 10.13
CA TRP A 287 -9.77 9.95 9.50
C TRP A 287 -10.93 9.98 10.52
N LEU A 288 -11.01 8.93 11.37
CA LEU A 288 -11.98 8.85 12.46
C LEU A 288 -11.66 9.84 13.60
N LYS A 289 -10.39 9.96 14.02
CA LYS A 289 -9.95 10.88 15.09
C LYS A 289 -10.29 12.35 14.80
N GLU A 290 -10.21 12.76 13.53
CA GLU A 290 -10.53 14.11 13.06
C GLU A 290 -12.04 14.32 12.77
N GLY A 291 -12.87 13.28 12.90
CA GLY A 291 -14.32 13.38 12.69
C GLY A 291 -14.77 13.53 11.23
N HIS A 292 -13.96 13.06 10.26
CA HIS A 292 -14.35 13.11 8.85
C HIS A 292 -15.49 12.13 8.52
N PRO A 293 -16.31 12.40 7.48
CA PRO A 293 -17.46 11.56 7.15
C PRO A 293 -17.08 10.11 6.84
N VAL A 294 -17.91 9.16 7.28
CA VAL A 294 -17.83 7.73 6.95
C VAL A 294 -19.19 7.20 6.49
N THR A 295 -19.21 6.06 5.81
CA THR A 295 -20.44 5.43 5.34
C THR A 295 -20.37 3.90 5.39
N SER A 296 -21.53 3.26 5.36
CA SER A 296 -21.72 1.82 5.08
C SER A 296 -22.28 1.56 3.67
N GLU A 297 -22.56 2.60 2.89
CA GLU A 297 -23.19 2.47 1.58
C GLU A 297 -22.24 1.82 0.56
N PRO A 298 -22.68 0.82 -0.23
CA PRO A 298 -21.79 0.05 -1.08
C PRO A 298 -21.33 0.84 -2.31
N SER A 299 -20.06 1.25 -2.31
CA SER A 299 -19.39 1.81 -3.49
C SER A 299 -19.49 0.89 -4.71
N ARG A 300 -20.10 1.38 -5.79
CA ARG A 300 -20.22 0.69 -7.09
C ARG A 300 -19.54 1.53 -8.18
N PRO A 301 -18.22 1.41 -8.35
CA PRO A 301 -17.52 2.12 -9.42
C PRO A 301 -17.84 1.51 -10.78
N GLU A 302 -18.08 2.35 -11.79
CA GLU A 302 -18.03 1.90 -13.19
C GLU A 302 -16.64 1.31 -13.50
N PRO A 303 -16.55 0.09 -14.06
CA PRO A 303 -15.29 -0.54 -14.43
C PRO A 303 -14.48 0.28 -15.44
N ALA A 304 -13.16 0.17 -15.37
CA ALA A 304 -12.22 0.88 -16.24
C ALA A 304 -11.16 -0.06 -16.80
N VAL A 305 -10.52 0.33 -17.90
CA VAL A 305 -9.37 -0.39 -18.47
C VAL A 305 -8.08 0.12 -17.81
N PHE A 306 -7.40 -0.77 -17.11
CA PHE A 306 -6.05 -0.57 -16.61
C PHE A 306 -5.04 -1.29 -17.51
N LYS A 307 -3.78 -0.84 -17.54
CA LYS A 307 -2.69 -1.54 -18.23
C LYS A 307 -1.48 -1.64 -17.30
N ALA A 308 -1.36 -2.77 -16.61
CA ALA A 308 -0.16 -3.09 -15.86
C ALA A 308 1.05 -3.27 -16.81
N THR A 309 2.24 -2.93 -16.33
CA THR A 309 3.52 -3.29 -16.94
C THR A 309 4.58 -3.36 -15.84
N LEU A 310 5.18 -4.53 -15.64
CA LEU A 310 6.00 -4.85 -14.48
C LEU A 310 7.40 -4.19 -14.54
N ASP A 311 7.59 -3.15 -13.73
CA ASP A 311 8.88 -2.52 -13.49
C ASP A 311 9.76 -3.40 -12.60
N ARG A 312 10.56 -4.26 -13.25
CA ARG A 312 11.53 -5.15 -12.61
C ARG A 312 12.66 -4.42 -11.88
N SER A 313 12.78 -3.09 -11.96
CA SER A 313 13.73 -2.35 -11.11
C SER A 313 13.28 -2.35 -9.64
N LEU A 314 11.96 -2.18 -9.40
CA LEU A 314 11.32 -2.07 -8.07
C LEU A 314 11.02 -3.42 -7.40
N LEU A 315 11.32 -4.54 -8.07
CA LEU A 315 11.14 -5.92 -7.59
C LEU A 315 12.50 -6.64 -7.49
N LYS A 316 12.65 -7.56 -6.55
CA LYS A 316 13.75 -8.54 -6.50
C LYS A 316 13.21 -9.94 -6.23
N ASN A 317 13.80 -10.95 -6.86
CA ASN A 317 13.54 -12.35 -6.57
C ASN A 317 14.60 -12.94 -5.62
N TYR A 318 14.34 -14.16 -5.13
CA TYR A 318 15.26 -14.93 -4.31
C TYR A 318 16.68 -15.01 -4.91
N GLU A 319 16.79 -15.28 -6.21
CA GLU A 319 18.06 -15.48 -6.90
C GLU A 319 18.94 -14.22 -6.87
N GLN A 320 18.36 -13.03 -7.05
CA GLN A 320 19.05 -11.75 -6.96
C GLN A 320 19.48 -11.40 -5.53
N VAL A 321 18.69 -11.78 -4.51
CA VAL A 321 19.07 -11.59 -3.11
C VAL A 321 20.17 -12.56 -2.69
N LEU A 322 20.18 -13.78 -3.25
CA LEU A 322 21.25 -14.75 -3.07
C LEU A 322 22.57 -14.29 -3.72
N GLU A 323 22.55 -13.78 -4.95
CA GLU A 323 23.73 -13.17 -5.59
C GLU A 323 24.26 -11.96 -4.78
N ASN A 324 23.37 -11.24 -4.08
CA ASN A 324 23.75 -10.07 -3.29
C ASN A 324 24.52 -10.41 -1.99
N LEU A 325 24.40 -11.63 -1.44
CA LEU A 325 25.20 -12.03 -0.26
C LEU A 325 26.71 -11.91 -0.52
N GLU A 326 27.12 -12.33 -1.71
CA GLU A 326 28.52 -12.39 -2.12
C GLU A 326 28.93 -11.12 -2.87
N SER A 327 28.09 -10.62 -3.78
CA SER A 327 28.41 -9.44 -4.59
C SER A 327 28.22 -8.09 -3.87
N LYS A 328 27.40 -8.05 -2.82
CA LYS A 328 27.18 -6.88 -1.92
C LYS A 328 26.87 -5.55 -2.65
N ARG A 329 26.25 -5.65 -3.83
CA ARG A 329 25.89 -4.50 -4.70
C ARG A 329 24.73 -3.68 -4.17
N PHE A 330 23.88 -4.29 -3.34
CA PHE A 330 22.72 -3.67 -2.72
C PHE A 330 22.79 -3.78 -1.20
N GLN A 331 22.37 -2.73 -0.50
CA GLN A 331 22.04 -2.81 0.91
C GLN A 331 20.74 -3.58 1.08
N LEU A 332 20.64 -4.43 2.11
CA LEU A 332 19.44 -5.21 2.40
C LEU A 332 18.86 -4.75 3.75
N VAL A 333 17.63 -4.22 3.74
CA VAL A 333 16.95 -3.68 4.92
C VAL A 333 15.73 -4.52 5.26
N ASP A 334 15.67 -5.05 6.48
CA ASP A 334 14.54 -5.85 6.99
C ASP A 334 13.69 -5.04 7.98
N SER A 335 12.38 -4.93 7.72
CA SER A 335 11.46 -4.12 8.53
C SER A 335 10.59 -4.87 9.54
N ARG A 336 10.92 -6.12 9.86
CA ARG A 336 10.32 -6.86 10.99
C ARG A 336 10.72 -6.26 12.35
N SER A 337 10.01 -6.65 13.42
CA SER A 337 10.41 -6.31 14.80
C SER A 337 11.82 -6.81 15.10
N GLN A 338 12.50 -6.10 16.00
CA GLN A 338 13.89 -6.41 16.34
C GLN A 338 14.05 -7.85 16.86
N GLY A 339 13.13 -8.34 17.70
CA GLY A 339 13.22 -9.72 18.21
C GLY A 339 13.04 -10.78 17.13
N ARG A 340 12.11 -10.59 16.19
CA ARG A 340 11.93 -11.49 15.03
C ARG A 340 13.10 -11.46 14.05
N PHE A 341 13.72 -10.29 13.88
CA PHE A 341 14.95 -10.14 13.12
C PHE A 341 16.14 -10.84 13.80
N LEU A 342 16.32 -10.66 15.10
CA LEU A 342 17.41 -11.27 15.87
C LEU A 342 17.21 -12.79 16.07
N GLY A 343 15.97 -13.27 16.05
CA GLY A 343 15.64 -14.67 16.32
C GLY A 343 15.33 -14.96 17.79
N THR A 344 14.87 -13.96 18.55
CA THR A 344 14.46 -14.06 19.96
C THR A 344 12.93 -14.05 20.14
N GLU A 345 12.19 -13.50 19.18
CA GLU A 345 10.73 -13.63 19.07
C GLU A 345 10.38 -14.61 17.92
N PRO A 346 9.32 -15.43 18.00
CA PRO A 346 8.90 -16.30 16.90
C PRO A 346 8.26 -15.51 15.75
N GLU A 347 8.26 -16.07 14.53
CA GLU A 347 7.42 -15.56 13.45
C GLU A 347 5.93 -15.89 13.72
N PRO A 348 5.01 -14.92 13.64
CA PRO A 348 3.59 -15.16 13.88
C PRO A 348 2.95 -15.96 12.74
N ASP A 349 1.79 -16.56 13.00
CA ASP A 349 0.91 -17.20 12.02
C ASP A 349 1.61 -18.24 11.10
N ALA A 350 2.59 -18.97 11.63
CA ALA A 350 3.37 -19.92 10.86
C ALA A 350 3.77 -21.16 11.69
N VAL A 351 3.80 -22.32 11.04
CA VAL A 351 4.32 -23.58 11.59
C VAL A 351 5.61 -23.93 10.87
N GLY A 352 6.67 -24.23 11.61
CA GLY A 352 7.97 -24.61 11.04
C GLY A 352 8.72 -23.48 10.33
N LEU A 353 8.47 -22.22 10.71
CA LEU A 353 9.18 -21.03 10.23
C LEU A 353 9.95 -20.40 11.40
N ASP A 354 11.27 -20.65 11.49
CA ASP A 354 12.07 -20.02 12.53
C ASP A 354 12.27 -18.53 12.24
N SER A 355 12.46 -17.74 13.28
CA SER A 355 12.89 -16.35 13.20
C SER A 355 14.41 -16.20 13.12
N GLY A 356 14.87 -14.98 12.86
CA GLY A 356 16.22 -14.68 12.39
C GLY A 356 16.19 -13.84 11.11
N HIS A 357 17.35 -13.55 10.53
CA HIS A 357 17.51 -12.66 9.38
C HIS A 357 18.48 -13.18 8.32
N ILE A 358 18.49 -12.51 7.16
CA ILE A 358 19.36 -12.79 6.01
C ILE A 358 20.76 -12.25 6.32
N ARG A 359 21.79 -13.08 6.19
CA ARG A 359 23.19 -12.72 6.51
C ARG A 359 23.60 -11.39 5.84
N GLY A 360 23.86 -10.36 6.65
CA GLY A 360 24.28 -9.03 6.19
C GLY A 360 23.15 -7.98 6.04
N SER A 361 21.90 -8.31 6.35
CA SER A 361 20.81 -7.32 6.38
C SER A 361 20.89 -6.37 7.60
N VAL A 362 20.35 -5.16 7.47
CA VAL A 362 20.16 -4.16 8.54
C VAL A 362 18.70 -4.13 8.98
N ASN A 363 18.41 -4.03 10.29
CA ASN A 363 17.04 -3.97 10.80
C ASN A 363 16.51 -2.53 10.97
N MET A 364 15.43 -2.20 10.27
CA MET A 364 14.69 -0.95 10.40
C MET A 364 13.19 -1.27 10.58
N PRO A 365 12.74 -1.64 11.80
CA PRO A 365 11.35 -1.98 12.09
C PRO A 365 10.39 -0.94 11.51
N PHE A 366 9.35 -1.38 10.79
CA PHE A 366 8.49 -0.44 10.04
C PHE A 366 7.79 0.60 10.94
N MET A 367 7.57 0.22 12.21
CA MET A 367 7.11 1.07 13.31
C MET A 367 7.92 2.38 13.41
N ASP A 368 9.24 2.31 13.21
CA ASP A 368 10.19 3.41 13.42
C ASP A 368 9.98 4.57 12.42
N PHE A 369 9.30 4.33 11.29
CA PHE A 369 8.97 5.36 10.29
C PHE A 369 7.72 6.19 10.66
N LEU A 370 6.89 5.70 11.59
CA LEU A 370 5.68 6.37 12.04
C LEU A 370 5.91 7.15 13.35
N THR A 371 5.05 8.12 13.58
CA THR A 371 4.87 8.83 14.86
C THR A 371 3.86 8.09 15.75
N GLU A 372 3.85 8.37 17.05
CA GLU A 372 2.88 7.77 17.99
C GLU A 372 1.43 8.09 17.62
N ASP A 373 1.20 9.28 17.06
CA ASP A 373 -0.09 9.72 16.49
C ASP A 373 -0.45 9.04 15.16
N GLY A 374 0.44 8.24 14.58
CA GLY A 374 0.19 7.42 13.39
C GLY A 374 0.35 8.12 12.04
N PHE A 375 0.96 9.30 12.05
CA PHE A 375 1.43 9.94 10.83
C PHE A 375 2.85 9.46 10.49
N GLU A 376 3.18 9.39 9.20
CA GLU A 376 4.56 9.24 8.72
C GLU A 376 5.44 10.40 9.25
N LYS A 377 6.68 10.08 9.65
CA LYS A 377 7.67 11.07 10.09
C LYS A 377 8.10 12.03 8.99
N SER A 378 8.70 13.16 9.38
CA SER A 378 9.23 14.15 8.44
C SER A 378 10.37 13.57 7.58
N PRO A 379 10.57 14.05 6.33
CA PRO A 379 11.72 13.66 5.51
C PRO A 379 13.08 13.89 6.20
N GLU A 380 13.17 14.84 7.13
CA GLU A 380 14.30 15.12 8.01
C GLU A 380 14.57 13.94 8.97
N GLU A 381 13.57 13.53 9.75
CA GLU A 381 13.66 12.39 10.67
C GLU A 381 13.90 11.07 9.94
N LEU A 382 13.25 10.86 8.79
CA LEU A 382 13.43 9.66 7.97
C LEU A 382 14.87 9.55 7.46
N ARG A 383 15.46 10.65 6.95
CA ARG A 383 16.89 10.70 6.59
C ARG A 383 17.80 10.39 7.79
N ALA A 384 17.52 10.99 8.95
CA ALA A 384 18.30 10.74 10.17
C ALA A 384 18.21 9.27 10.63
N LEU A 385 17.06 8.61 10.47
CA LEU A 385 16.86 7.20 10.78
C LEU A 385 17.67 6.29 9.85
N PHE A 386 17.66 6.52 8.53
CA PHE A 386 18.53 5.80 7.59
C PHE A 386 20.02 5.99 7.92
N GLN A 387 20.46 7.23 8.17
CA GLN A 387 21.84 7.54 8.56
C GLN A 387 22.27 6.85 9.86
N THR A 388 21.42 6.89 10.90
CA THR A 388 21.66 6.23 12.20
C THR A 388 21.83 4.72 12.05
N LYS A 389 21.06 4.10 11.15
CA LYS A 389 21.13 2.68 10.82
C LYS A 389 22.25 2.35 9.80
N LYS A 390 23.07 3.33 9.41
CA LYS A 390 24.17 3.25 8.43
C LYS A 390 23.72 2.80 7.04
N VAL A 391 22.53 3.23 6.63
CA VAL A 391 21.95 2.96 5.30
C VAL A 391 22.09 4.21 4.44
N ASP A 392 22.87 4.12 3.36
CA ASP A 392 23.14 5.19 2.41
C ASP A 392 22.10 5.18 1.27
N LEU A 393 21.26 6.21 1.21
CA LEU A 393 20.23 6.35 0.17
C LEU A 393 20.80 6.66 -1.23
N SER A 394 22.08 7.06 -1.35
CA SER A 394 22.75 7.20 -2.64
C SER A 394 23.05 5.86 -3.31
N GLN A 395 23.15 4.78 -2.52
CA GLN A 395 23.48 3.44 -3.00
C GLN A 395 22.22 2.61 -3.31
N PRO A 396 22.36 1.48 -4.06
CA PRO A 396 21.25 0.56 -4.28
C PRO A 396 20.74 -0.07 -2.98
N LEU A 397 19.42 -0.26 -2.88
CA LEU A 397 18.75 -0.69 -1.64
C LEU A 397 17.59 -1.65 -1.97
N ILE A 398 17.57 -2.78 -1.25
CA ILE A 398 16.50 -3.79 -1.28
C ILE A 398 15.83 -3.82 0.09
N ALA A 399 14.51 -3.74 0.12
CA ALA A 399 13.70 -3.92 1.32
C ALA A 399 13.13 -5.35 1.39
N THR A 400 13.09 -5.92 2.58
CA THR A 400 12.51 -7.24 2.89
C THR A 400 11.74 -7.18 4.22
N CYS A 401 10.86 -8.14 4.48
CA CYS A 401 10.29 -8.36 5.80
C CYS A 401 9.88 -9.84 6.00
N ARG A 402 8.66 -10.13 6.45
CA ARG A 402 8.08 -11.48 6.47
C ARG A 402 7.59 -11.92 5.08
N LYS A 403 6.78 -11.08 4.42
CA LYS A 403 5.99 -11.43 3.22
C LYS A 403 5.75 -10.23 2.27
N GLY A 404 6.77 -9.43 1.98
CA GLY A 404 6.70 -8.31 1.03
C GLY A 404 5.85 -7.09 1.45
N VAL A 405 5.05 -7.18 2.51
CA VAL A 405 4.13 -6.11 2.98
C VAL A 405 4.88 -4.94 3.60
N THR A 406 5.32 -5.05 4.85
CA THR A 406 5.96 -3.93 5.60
C THR A 406 7.33 -3.51 5.06
N ALA A 407 7.90 -4.28 4.13
CA ALA A 407 9.06 -3.85 3.35
C ALA A 407 8.75 -2.56 2.55
N CYS A 408 7.49 -2.38 2.17
CA CYS A 408 7.04 -1.21 1.41
C CYS A 408 7.05 0.09 2.22
N HIS A 409 7.04 0.06 3.57
CA HIS A 409 7.31 1.25 4.40
C HIS A 409 8.75 1.75 4.21
N VAL A 410 9.74 0.85 4.12
CA VAL A 410 11.14 1.24 3.83
C VAL A 410 11.22 1.94 2.47
N ALA A 411 10.49 1.41 1.47
CA ALA A 411 10.39 2.02 0.15
C ALA A 411 9.64 3.35 0.14
N LEU A 412 8.60 3.52 0.98
CA LEU A 412 7.85 4.77 1.13
C LEU A 412 8.70 5.84 1.82
N ALA A 413 9.32 5.51 2.96
CA ALA A 413 10.23 6.39 3.69
C ALA A 413 11.39 6.86 2.79
N ALA A 414 12.02 5.94 2.06
CA ALA A 414 13.08 6.26 1.10
C ALA A 414 12.57 7.15 -0.05
N TYR A 415 11.37 6.89 -0.58
CA TYR A 415 10.75 7.71 -1.62
C TYR A 415 10.51 9.16 -1.14
N LEU A 416 10.06 9.33 0.11
CA LEU A 416 9.89 10.65 0.74
C LEU A 416 11.23 11.36 1.00
N CYS A 417 12.31 10.60 1.20
CA CYS A 417 13.68 11.10 1.21
C CYS A 417 14.28 11.35 -0.19
N GLY A 418 13.50 11.22 -1.26
CA GLY A 418 13.93 11.46 -2.65
C GLY A 418 14.46 10.24 -3.40
N LYS A 419 14.39 9.03 -2.83
CA LYS A 419 14.89 7.77 -3.41
C LYS A 419 13.75 6.88 -3.93
N PRO A 420 13.36 6.98 -5.22
CA PRO A 420 12.25 6.19 -5.76
C PRO A 420 12.61 4.72 -6.08
N ASP A 421 13.89 4.39 -6.21
CA ASP A 421 14.41 3.14 -6.78
C ASP A 421 14.57 1.99 -5.78
N VAL A 422 14.05 2.13 -4.55
CA VAL A 422 14.04 1.01 -3.58
C VAL A 422 13.21 -0.15 -4.10
N ALA A 423 13.87 -1.29 -4.24
CA ALA A 423 13.24 -2.52 -4.67
C ALA A 423 12.76 -3.37 -3.49
N VAL A 424 11.66 -4.11 -3.63
CA VAL A 424 11.18 -5.04 -2.61
C VAL A 424 11.51 -6.48 -3.00
N TYR A 425 12.09 -7.24 -2.08
CA TYR A 425 12.17 -8.69 -2.17
C TYR A 425 10.84 -9.30 -1.71
N ASP A 426 10.05 -9.74 -2.68
CA ASP A 426 8.62 -9.99 -2.50
C ASP A 426 8.35 -11.18 -1.55
N GLY A 427 8.95 -12.34 -1.84
CA GLY A 427 8.84 -13.53 -1.01
C GLY A 427 9.47 -13.38 0.38
N SER A 428 10.38 -12.42 0.56
CA SER A 428 10.88 -11.98 1.86
C SER A 428 11.40 -13.15 2.73
N TRP A 429 11.36 -13.04 4.08
CA TRP A 429 11.78 -14.12 4.97
C TRP A 429 11.00 -15.43 4.77
N SER A 430 9.71 -15.37 4.43
CA SER A 430 8.87 -16.55 4.20
C SER A 430 9.33 -17.40 2.99
N GLU A 431 9.74 -16.79 1.88
CA GLU A 431 10.41 -17.53 0.80
C GLU A 431 11.83 -17.92 1.21
N TRP A 432 12.59 -16.99 1.79
CA TRP A 432 14.01 -17.19 2.11
C TRP A 432 14.23 -18.38 3.05
N PHE A 433 13.46 -18.49 4.13
CA PHE A 433 13.60 -19.59 5.08
C PHE A 433 13.33 -20.97 4.45
N ARG A 434 12.45 -21.01 3.44
CA ARG A 434 12.06 -22.24 2.74
C ARG A 434 13.00 -22.61 1.59
N ARG A 435 13.68 -21.65 0.97
CA ARG A 435 14.57 -21.85 -0.20
C ARG A 435 16.08 -21.78 0.12
N ALA A 436 16.49 -20.89 1.03
CA ALA A 436 17.89 -20.54 1.24
C ALA A 436 18.64 -21.58 2.08
N PRO A 437 19.94 -21.82 1.83
CA PRO A 437 20.71 -22.78 2.62
C PRO A 437 20.94 -22.25 4.05
N PRO A 438 21.12 -23.12 5.06
CA PRO A 438 21.09 -22.73 6.48
C PRO A 438 22.10 -21.62 6.86
N GLU A 439 23.32 -21.66 6.33
CA GLU A 439 24.41 -20.72 6.60
C GLU A 439 24.17 -19.28 6.08
N SER A 440 23.12 -19.09 5.26
CA SER A 440 22.66 -17.78 4.82
C SER A 440 21.73 -17.08 5.83
N ARG A 441 21.34 -17.79 6.90
CA ARG A 441 20.41 -17.35 7.94
C ARG A 441 21.13 -17.18 9.27
N VAL A 442 20.83 -16.09 9.99
CA VAL A 442 21.42 -15.78 11.31
C VAL A 442 20.30 -15.64 12.33
N SER A 443 20.41 -16.31 13.49
CA SER A 443 19.36 -16.36 14.52
C SER A 443 19.96 -16.66 15.90
N GLN A 444 19.72 -15.79 16.88
CA GLN A 444 20.29 -15.88 18.23
C GLN A 444 19.71 -17.05 19.04
N GLY A 445 18.42 -17.37 18.88
CA GLY A 445 17.74 -18.46 19.59
C GLY A 445 18.20 -19.87 19.21
N LYS A 446 19.18 -20.01 18.30
CA LYS A 446 19.88 -21.28 17.99
C LYS A 446 21.25 -21.40 18.65
N SER A 447 21.93 -20.29 18.92
CA SER A 447 23.23 -20.27 19.63
C SER A 447 23.12 -20.55 21.13
N GLU A 448 21.94 -20.43 21.72
CA GLU A 448 21.69 -20.71 23.15
C GLU A 448 21.25 -22.16 23.44
N LYS A 449 21.28 -23.04 22.43
CA LYS A 449 20.85 -24.46 22.51
C LYS A 449 21.92 -25.45 22.06
N ALA A 450 23.18 -25.02 22.02
CA ALA A 450 24.34 -25.80 21.58
C ALA A 450 25.33 -26.00 22.75
#